data_AF-A0A3D3HBR0-F1
#
_entry.id   AF-A0A3D3HBR0-F1
#
_cell.length_a   1.000
_cell.length_b   1.000
_cell.length_c   1.000
_cell.angle_alpha   90.00
_cell.angle_beta   90.00
_cell.angle_gamma   90.00
#
_symmetry.space_group_name_H-M   'P 1'
#
loop_
_entity.id
_entity.type
_entity.pdbx_description
1 polymer ?
#
loop_
_entity_poly.entity_id
_entity_poly.type
_entity_poly.pdbx_seq_one_letter_code
_entity_poly.pdbx_strand_id
1 'polypeptide(L)'
;MLKEIKILSDHGKQFVPDLRNQPVSERFRGRPVISADITSVQVRSAATLCPTGAIDSSSGAIDLGRCAFCNECALAMPEVYRFTNDYRIAAARRENLIIKPGQNGPLRIDDASVRKEVRRLFRRSLKLRQVSAGGDNSCEMELGASGNVNFDMGRYGIEFVASPRHADG
;
A
#
# COMPACT_ATOMS: atom_id res chain seq x y z
N MET A 1 -31.08 14.64 27.89
CA MET A 1 -29.99 13.67 28.19
C MET A 1 -30.24 12.27 27.64
N LEU A 2 -31.40 11.63 27.90
CA LEU A 2 -31.69 10.27 27.36
C LEU A 2 -31.76 10.21 25.82
N LYS A 3 -32.25 11.28 25.17
CA LYS A 3 -32.27 11.38 23.70
C LYS A 3 -30.87 11.43 23.11
N GLU A 4 -29.97 12.20 23.71
CA GLU A 4 -28.59 12.38 23.28
C GLU A 4 -27.77 11.10 23.48
N ILE A 5 -27.99 10.37 24.58
CA ILE A 5 -27.39 9.05 24.81
C ILE A 5 -27.88 8.04 23.76
N LYS A 6 -29.17 8.07 23.41
CA LYS A 6 -29.71 7.20 22.34
C LYS A 6 -29.08 7.53 20.98
N ILE A 7 -28.94 8.81 20.64
CA ILE A 7 -28.25 9.26 19.42
C ILE A 7 -26.81 8.74 19.39
N LEU A 8 -26.05 8.90 20.49
CA LEU A 8 -24.68 8.39 20.57
C LEU A 8 -24.60 6.87 20.43
N SER A 9 -25.56 6.15 21.03
CA SER A 9 -25.67 4.69 20.88
C SER A 9 -25.97 4.28 19.44
N ASP A 10 -26.87 4.99 18.75
CA ASP A 10 -27.27 4.72 17.37
C ASP A 10 -26.13 5.03 16.38
N HIS A 11 -25.34 6.08 16.62
CA HIS A 11 -24.14 6.39 15.84
C HIS A 11 -23.03 5.35 16.01
N GLY A 12 -22.98 4.66 17.15
CA GLY A 12 -22.00 3.64 17.44
C GLY A 12 -20.55 4.15 17.41
N LYS A 13 -19.61 3.23 17.20
CA LYS A 13 -18.19 3.58 17.00
C LYS A 13 -17.96 3.82 15.50
N GLN A 14 -17.78 5.08 15.11
CA GLN A 14 -17.57 5.46 13.71
C GLN A 14 -16.10 5.42 13.28
N PHE A 15 -15.17 5.22 14.22
CA PHE A 15 -13.73 5.12 13.95
C PHE A 15 -13.26 3.67 13.91
N VAL A 16 -12.15 3.43 13.21
CA VAL A 16 -11.47 2.13 13.19
C VAL A 16 -10.71 1.92 14.52
N PRO A 17 -11.07 0.94 15.36
CA PRO A 17 -10.48 0.83 16.71
C PRO A 17 -9.01 0.40 16.71
N ASP A 18 -8.61 -0.47 15.79
CA ASP A 18 -7.23 -0.94 15.63
C ASP A 18 -6.76 -0.75 14.19
N LEU A 19 -6.25 0.45 13.91
CA LEU A 19 -5.68 0.79 12.60
C LEU A 19 -4.45 -0.07 12.22
N ARG A 20 -3.77 -0.71 13.18
CA ARG A 20 -2.57 -1.50 12.90
C ARG A 20 -2.91 -2.88 12.38
N ASN A 21 -4.00 -3.47 12.87
CA ASN A 21 -4.43 -4.82 12.50
C ASN A 21 -5.76 -4.87 11.76
N GLN A 22 -6.32 -3.72 11.38
CA GLN A 22 -7.55 -3.67 10.62
C GLN A 22 -7.42 -4.50 9.33
N PRO A 23 -8.24 -5.55 9.15
CA PRO A 23 -8.22 -6.32 7.92
C PRO A 23 -8.72 -5.48 6.75
N VAL A 24 -8.06 -5.63 5.61
CA VAL A 24 -8.56 -5.11 4.33
C VAL A 24 -9.44 -6.17 3.66
N SER A 25 -10.24 -5.74 2.69
CA SER A 25 -11.08 -6.64 1.89
C SER A 25 -10.27 -7.79 1.31
N GLU A 26 -10.89 -8.98 1.21
CA GLU A 26 -10.29 -10.15 0.53
C GLU A 26 -9.94 -9.88 -0.93
N ARG A 27 -10.59 -8.89 -1.55
CA ARG A 27 -10.31 -8.45 -2.93
C ARG A 27 -9.12 -7.51 -3.03
N PHE A 28 -8.55 -7.06 -1.91
CA PHE A 28 -7.39 -6.20 -1.90
C PHE A 28 -6.18 -6.92 -2.50
N ARG A 29 -5.45 -6.20 -3.36
CA ARG A 29 -4.29 -6.72 -4.08
C ARG A 29 -3.03 -6.14 -3.45
N GLY A 30 -2.55 -6.81 -2.42
CA GLY A 30 -1.34 -6.45 -1.68
C GLY A 30 -0.09 -7.18 -2.19
N ARG A 31 0.76 -7.63 -1.28
CA ARG A 31 1.98 -8.35 -1.62
C ARG A 31 1.67 -9.60 -2.47
N PRO A 32 2.34 -9.81 -3.62
CA PRO A 32 2.21 -11.04 -4.37
C PRO A 32 2.99 -12.18 -3.73
N VAL A 33 2.53 -13.39 -4.00
CA VAL A 33 3.20 -14.66 -3.76
C VAL A 33 3.35 -15.34 -5.11
N ILE A 34 4.54 -15.88 -5.36
CA ILE A 34 4.91 -16.51 -6.63
C ILE A 34 5.33 -17.94 -6.32
N SER A 35 4.78 -18.92 -7.03
CA SER A 35 5.14 -20.34 -6.86
C SER A 35 6.63 -20.54 -7.06
N ALA A 36 7.25 -21.35 -6.19
CA ALA A 36 8.65 -21.74 -6.33
C ALA A 36 8.89 -22.63 -7.56
N ASP A 37 7.85 -23.36 -7.99
CA ASP A 37 7.90 -24.31 -9.10
C ASP A 37 7.53 -23.69 -10.45
N ILE A 38 7.56 -22.35 -10.55
CA ILE A 38 7.25 -21.65 -11.79
C ILE A 38 8.17 -22.11 -12.94
N THR A 39 7.57 -22.52 -14.05
CA THR A 39 8.30 -23.02 -15.21
C THR A 39 8.76 -21.87 -16.11
N SER A 40 9.80 -22.11 -16.93
CA SER A 40 10.28 -21.10 -17.88
C SER A 40 9.21 -20.68 -18.91
N VAL A 41 8.26 -21.56 -19.22
CA VAL A 41 7.12 -21.26 -20.11
C VAL A 41 6.16 -20.27 -19.43
N GLN A 42 5.81 -20.51 -18.16
CA GLN A 42 4.97 -19.62 -17.36
C GLN A 42 5.65 -18.26 -17.13
N VAL A 43 6.97 -18.25 -16.88
CA VAL A 43 7.74 -16.99 -16.77
C VAL A 43 7.59 -16.14 -18.04
N ARG A 44 7.85 -16.73 -19.21
CA ARG A 44 7.75 -16.00 -20.49
C ARG A 44 6.32 -15.51 -20.75
N SER A 45 5.32 -16.36 -20.51
CA SER A 45 3.91 -16.01 -20.68
C SER A 45 3.50 -14.85 -19.77
N ALA A 46 3.89 -14.89 -18.48
CA ALA A 46 3.60 -13.83 -17.52
C ALA A 46 4.28 -12.50 -17.88
N ALA A 47 5.54 -12.55 -18.32
CA ALA A 47 6.26 -11.36 -18.77
C ALA A 47 5.61 -10.71 -19.98
N THR A 48 5.14 -11.49 -20.96
CA THR A 48 4.39 -10.98 -22.12
C THR A 48 3.04 -10.39 -21.74
N LEU A 49 2.36 -10.98 -20.75
CA LEU A 49 1.05 -10.51 -20.27
C LEU A 49 1.15 -9.21 -19.47
N CYS A 50 2.28 -8.92 -18.82
CA CYS A 50 2.41 -7.80 -17.90
C CYS A 50 2.42 -6.45 -18.63
N PRO A 51 1.37 -5.61 -18.49
CA PRO A 51 1.27 -4.36 -19.26
C PRO A 51 2.32 -3.31 -18.87
N THR A 52 2.95 -3.46 -17.70
CA THR A 52 3.94 -2.53 -17.16
C THR A 52 5.37 -3.05 -17.24
N GLY A 53 5.58 -4.26 -17.77
CA GLY A 53 6.90 -4.89 -17.77
C GLY A 53 7.48 -5.09 -16.36
N ALA A 54 6.61 -5.35 -15.37
CA ALA A 54 6.99 -5.57 -13.98
C ALA A 54 7.43 -7.01 -13.68
N ILE A 55 7.16 -7.95 -14.59
CA ILE A 55 7.55 -9.36 -14.43
C ILE A 55 8.83 -9.61 -15.21
N ASP A 56 9.87 -10.08 -14.53
CA ASP A 56 11.14 -10.43 -15.15
C ASP A 56 11.01 -11.68 -16.03
N SER A 57 11.47 -11.59 -17.28
CA SER A 57 11.30 -12.64 -18.30
C SER A 57 12.22 -13.86 -18.13
N SER A 58 13.13 -13.83 -17.16
CA SER A 58 14.05 -14.94 -16.86
C SER A 58 13.68 -15.68 -15.57
N SER A 59 13.27 -14.94 -14.54
CA SER A 59 13.04 -15.45 -13.20
C SER A 59 11.57 -15.48 -12.79
N GLY A 60 10.69 -14.75 -13.48
CA GLY A 60 9.29 -14.58 -13.08
C GLY A 60 9.10 -13.71 -11.83
N ALA A 61 10.16 -13.05 -11.35
CA ALA A 61 10.06 -12.14 -10.21
C ALA A 61 9.19 -10.93 -10.55
N ILE A 62 8.40 -10.47 -9.58
CA ILE A 62 7.58 -9.26 -9.71
C ILE A 62 8.33 -8.08 -9.09
N ASP A 63 8.49 -7.03 -9.87
CA ASP A 63 8.98 -5.73 -9.43
C ASP A 63 7.81 -4.83 -8.97
N LEU A 64 7.63 -4.69 -7.65
CA LEU A 64 6.58 -3.86 -7.08
C LEU A 64 6.74 -2.36 -7.36
N GLY A 65 7.95 -1.92 -7.75
CA GLY A 65 8.18 -0.54 -8.18
C GLY A 65 7.62 -0.24 -9.58
N ARG A 66 7.25 -1.27 -10.34
CA ARG A 66 6.65 -1.17 -11.68
C ARG A 66 5.22 -1.71 -11.75
N CYS A 67 4.90 -2.68 -10.89
CA CYS A 67 3.61 -3.35 -10.88
C CYS A 67 2.45 -2.36 -10.66
N ALA A 68 1.49 -2.34 -11.58
CA ALA A 68 0.25 -1.58 -11.44
C ALA A 68 -0.86 -2.33 -10.68
N PHE A 69 -0.57 -3.49 -10.10
CA PHE A 69 -1.53 -4.34 -9.39
C PHE A 69 -2.80 -4.68 -10.22
N CYS A 70 -2.67 -4.79 -11.55
CA CYS A 70 -3.81 -5.04 -12.44
C CYS A 70 -4.44 -6.44 -12.26
N ASN A 71 -3.71 -7.39 -11.68
CA ASN A 71 -4.11 -8.79 -11.42
C ASN A 71 -4.12 -9.73 -12.64
N GLU A 72 -3.79 -9.26 -13.85
CA GLU A 72 -3.80 -10.07 -15.08
C GLU A 72 -2.98 -11.37 -14.95
N CYS A 73 -1.78 -11.30 -14.37
CA CYS A 73 -0.93 -12.47 -14.16
C CYS A 73 -1.57 -13.52 -13.24
N ALA A 74 -2.25 -13.09 -12.18
CA ALA A 74 -2.92 -13.98 -11.24
C ALA A 74 -4.25 -14.52 -11.79
N LEU A 75 -4.92 -13.78 -12.67
CA LEU A 75 -6.11 -14.28 -13.37
C LEU A 75 -5.74 -15.34 -14.41
N ALA A 76 -4.65 -15.13 -15.16
CA ALA A 76 -4.20 -16.06 -16.18
C ALA A 76 -3.55 -17.33 -15.61
N MET A 77 -2.82 -17.22 -14.49
CA MET A 77 -2.07 -18.31 -13.86
C MET A 77 -2.25 -18.28 -12.33
N PRO A 78 -3.45 -18.59 -11.81
CA PRO A 78 -3.78 -18.49 -10.39
C PRO A 78 -2.97 -19.41 -9.48
N GLU A 79 -2.47 -20.52 -10.02
CA GLU A 79 -1.58 -21.46 -9.33
C GLU A 79 -0.13 -20.95 -9.20
N VAL A 80 0.24 -19.95 -10.01
CA VAL A 80 1.60 -19.37 -10.03
C VAL A 80 1.65 -18.05 -9.30
N TYR A 81 0.75 -17.12 -9.63
CA TYR A 81 0.74 -15.77 -9.10
C TYR A 81 -0.52 -15.54 -8.27
N ARG A 82 -0.36 -15.07 -7.03
CA ARG A 82 -1.48 -14.71 -6.17
C ARG A 82 -1.19 -13.45 -5.39
N PHE A 83 -2.11 -12.50 -5.39
CA PHE A 83 -2.02 -11.31 -4.55
C PHE A 83 -2.66 -11.60 -3.19
N THR A 84 -1.94 -11.27 -2.11
CA THR A 84 -2.44 -11.41 -0.74
C THR A 84 -3.12 -10.12 -0.28
N ASN A 85 -3.77 -10.15 0.88
CA ASN A 85 -4.30 -8.95 1.54
C ASN A 85 -3.23 -8.17 2.34
N ASP A 86 -1.94 -8.53 2.22
CA ASP A 86 -0.85 -7.85 2.91
C ASP A 86 -0.52 -6.51 2.23
N TYR A 87 -1.07 -5.43 2.77
CA TYR A 87 -0.81 -4.06 2.31
C TYR A 87 0.55 -3.50 2.75
N ARG A 88 1.31 -4.22 3.58
CA ARG A 88 2.58 -3.74 4.15
C ARG A 88 3.75 -4.04 3.21
N ILE A 89 3.77 -3.36 2.08
CA ILE A 89 4.75 -3.57 0.98
C ILE A 89 5.80 -2.45 0.87
N ALA A 90 5.85 -1.55 1.86
CA ALA A 90 6.86 -0.50 1.89
C ALA A 90 8.27 -1.08 2.07
N ALA A 91 9.23 -0.50 1.35
CA ALA A 91 10.63 -0.89 1.39
C ALA A 91 11.54 0.34 1.39
N ALA A 92 12.65 0.27 2.13
CA ALA A 92 13.66 1.33 2.18
C ALA A 92 14.74 1.18 1.10
N ARG A 93 14.84 0.00 0.46
CA ARG A 93 15.79 -0.29 -0.62
C ARG A 93 15.05 -0.85 -1.84
N ARG A 94 15.57 -0.56 -3.04
CA ARG A 94 14.89 -0.84 -4.32
C ARG A 94 14.77 -2.33 -4.61
N GLU A 95 15.81 -3.07 -4.27
CA GLU A 95 15.93 -4.52 -4.40
C GLU A 95 14.91 -5.26 -3.52
N ASN A 96 14.48 -4.66 -2.41
CA ASN A 96 13.48 -5.23 -1.52
C ASN A 96 12.05 -5.13 -2.10
N LEU A 97 11.85 -4.37 -3.19
CA LEU A 97 10.59 -4.35 -3.96
C LEU A 97 10.52 -5.47 -5.00
N ILE A 98 11.57 -6.29 -5.15
CA ILE A 98 11.57 -7.43 -6.07
C ILE A 98 11.13 -8.68 -5.32
N ILE A 99 9.95 -9.20 -5.67
CA ILE A 99 9.39 -10.43 -5.10
C ILE A 99 9.80 -11.61 -5.96
N LYS A 100 10.55 -12.55 -5.39
CA LYS A 100 11.07 -13.72 -6.11
C LYS A 100 10.14 -14.94 -5.95
N PRO A 101 10.17 -15.89 -6.90
CA PRO A 101 9.58 -17.22 -6.71
C PRO A 101 9.94 -17.85 -5.37
N GLY A 102 8.96 -18.43 -4.68
CA GLY A 102 9.12 -19.04 -3.35
C GLY A 102 9.25 -18.05 -2.17
N GLN A 103 9.28 -16.74 -2.41
CA GLN A 103 9.33 -15.74 -1.35
C GLN A 103 7.95 -15.52 -0.72
N ASN A 104 7.71 -16.18 0.41
CA ASN A 104 6.40 -16.19 1.08
C ASN A 104 6.29 -15.24 2.29
N GLY A 105 7.41 -14.70 2.78
CA GLY A 105 7.44 -13.85 3.98
C GLY A 105 6.87 -12.44 3.77
N PRO A 106 6.45 -11.76 4.85
CA PRO A 106 6.03 -10.36 4.79
C PRO A 106 7.19 -9.45 4.41
N LEU A 107 6.90 -8.35 3.72
CA LEU A 107 7.89 -7.29 3.52
C LEU A 107 7.97 -6.48 4.81
N ARG A 108 9.18 -6.33 5.34
CA ARG A 108 9.45 -5.50 6.52
C ARG A 108 10.51 -4.49 6.14
N ILE A 109 10.29 -3.26 6.59
CA ILE A 109 11.30 -2.21 6.45
C ILE A 109 12.48 -2.61 7.33
N ASP A 110 13.66 -2.68 6.72
CA ASP A 110 14.92 -2.81 7.45
C ASP A 110 15.20 -1.48 8.15
N ASP A 111 14.94 -1.43 9.46
CA ASP A 111 15.08 -0.22 10.27
C ASP A 111 16.50 0.38 10.21
N ALA A 112 17.52 -0.45 10.00
CA ALA A 112 18.91 0.00 9.88
C ALA A 112 19.18 0.72 8.55
N SER A 113 18.36 0.47 7.53
CA SER A 113 18.45 1.15 6.23
C SER A 113 17.76 2.52 6.18
N VAL A 114 16.98 2.86 7.22
CA VAL A 114 16.31 4.16 7.33
C VAL A 114 17.31 5.24 7.75
N ARG A 115 17.43 6.29 6.94
CA ARG A 115 18.33 7.44 7.20
C ARG A 115 17.99 8.10 8.55
N LYS A 116 19.02 8.43 9.35
CA LYS A 116 18.85 9.01 10.69
C LYS A 116 18.09 10.34 10.65
N GLU A 117 18.27 11.11 9.59
CA GLU A 117 17.64 12.40 9.34
C GLU A 117 16.11 12.28 9.22
N VAL A 118 15.62 11.21 8.57
CA VAL A 118 14.18 10.95 8.42
C VAL A 118 13.54 10.81 9.79
N ARG A 119 14.15 10.02 10.68
CA ARG A 119 13.67 9.90 12.07
C ARG A 119 13.86 11.19 12.86
N ARG A 120 14.96 11.92 12.65
CA ARG A 120 15.20 13.18 13.37
C ARG A 120 14.13 14.23 13.04
N LEU A 121 13.82 14.40 11.76
CA LEU A 121 12.93 15.44 11.25
C LEU A 121 11.45 15.03 11.36
N PHE A 122 11.09 13.81 10.96
CA PHE A 122 9.70 13.40 10.74
C PHE A 122 9.16 12.40 11.78
N ARG A 123 9.82 12.21 12.93
CA ARG A 123 9.33 11.29 13.99
C ARG A 123 8.06 11.75 14.71
N ARG A 124 7.74 13.05 14.66
CA ARG A 124 6.60 13.64 15.40
C ARG A 124 5.45 13.95 14.47
N SER A 125 5.74 14.62 13.36
CA SER A 125 4.78 14.98 12.34
C SER A 125 5.41 14.90 10.96
N LEU A 126 4.59 14.56 9.97
CA LEU A 126 4.88 14.57 8.56
C LEU A 126 3.67 15.17 7.84
N LYS A 127 3.83 16.38 7.34
CA LYS A 127 2.80 17.11 6.57
C LYS A 127 3.12 17.00 5.09
N LEU A 128 2.20 16.48 4.29
CA LEU A 128 2.42 16.27 2.86
C LEU A 128 1.42 17.08 2.04
N ARG A 129 1.84 17.52 0.84
CA ARG A 129 0.90 17.95 -0.20
C ARG A 129 1.12 17.11 -1.44
N GLN A 130 0.18 16.22 -1.74
CA GLN A 130 0.13 15.60 -3.06
C GLN A 130 -0.39 16.64 -4.08
N VAL A 131 0.26 16.72 -5.23
CA VAL A 131 -0.11 17.62 -6.33
C VAL A 131 -0.08 16.79 -7.60
N SER A 132 -1.22 16.65 -8.28
CA SER A 132 -1.31 16.00 -9.59
C SER A 132 -1.64 17.02 -10.68
N ALA A 133 -0.77 17.17 -11.67
CA ALA A 133 -0.98 18.08 -12.80
C ALA A 133 -2.03 17.58 -13.82
N GLY A 134 -2.41 16.30 -13.75
CA GLY A 134 -3.35 15.66 -14.68
C GLY A 134 -4.45 14.86 -13.98
N GLY A 135 -4.67 15.08 -12.70
CA GLY A 135 -5.72 14.43 -11.92
C GLY A 135 -7.06 15.16 -11.99
N ASP A 136 -8.12 14.48 -11.56
CA ASP A 136 -9.47 15.02 -11.39
C ASP A 136 -9.76 15.48 -9.94
N ASN A 137 -8.71 15.59 -9.12
CA ASN A 137 -8.77 15.93 -7.69
C ASN A 137 -9.45 14.87 -6.80
N SER A 138 -9.79 13.68 -7.32
CA SER A 138 -10.40 12.60 -6.52
C SER A 138 -9.42 12.06 -5.47
N CYS A 139 -8.17 11.83 -5.85
CA CYS A 139 -7.12 11.34 -4.94
C CYS A 139 -6.87 12.34 -3.82
N GLU A 140 -6.77 13.63 -4.14
CA GLU A 140 -6.61 14.74 -3.20
C GLU A 140 -7.77 14.78 -2.19
N MET A 141 -9.00 14.56 -2.65
CA MET A 141 -10.19 14.49 -1.79
C MET A 141 -10.14 13.30 -0.82
N GLU A 142 -9.76 12.12 -1.30
CA GLU A 142 -9.59 10.93 -0.45
C GLU A 142 -8.46 11.12 0.59
N LEU A 143 -7.34 11.72 0.18
CA LEU A 143 -6.25 12.08 1.08
C LEU A 143 -6.71 13.10 2.14
N GLY A 144 -7.54 14.08 1.78
CA GLY A 144 -8.17 14.97 2.75
C GLY A 144 -9.13 14.25 3.69
N ALA A 145 -9.93 13.30 3.18
CA ALA A 145 -10.85 12.50 3.97
C ALA A 145 -10.13 11.61 5.00
N SER A 146 -8.88 11.21 4.76
CA SER A 146 -8.08 10.44 5.71
C SER A 146 -7.77 11.17 7.04
N GLY A 147 -7.94 12.50 7.07
CA GLY A 147 -7.84 13.31 8.28
C GLY A 147 -9.15 13.47 9.06
N ASN A 148 -10.26 12.88 8.61
CA ASN A 148 -11.55 12.99 9.29
C ASN A 148 -11.59 12.18 10.60
N VAL A 149 -12.67 12.32 11.36
CA VAL A 149 -12.86 11.64 12.67
C VAL A 149 -12.89 10.11 12.59
N ASN A 150 -13.11 9.53 11.41
CA ASN A 150 -13.19 8.07 11.24
C ASN A 150 -11.81 7.43 11.10
N PHE A 151 -10.89 8.09 10.39
CA PHE A 151 -9.53 7.62 10.11
C PHE A 151 -8.48 8.27 11.02
N ASP A 152 -8.64 9.56 11.31
CA ASP A 152 -7.84 10.36 12.25
C ASP A 152 -6.32 10.16 12.06
N MET A 153 -5.84 10.23 10.80
CA MET A 153 -4.40 10.07 10.51
C MET A 153 -3.53 11.10 11.26
N GLY A 154 -4.10 12.28 11.55
CA GLY A 154 -3.46 13.32 12.35
C GLY A 154 -3.05 12.86 13.75
N ARG A 155 -3.79 11.91 14.37
CA ARG A 155 -3.39 11.27 15.64
C ARG A 155 -2.00 10.63 15.59
N TYR A 156 -1.59 10.16 14.41
CA TYR A 156 -0.29 9.53 14.18
C TYR A 156 0.75 10.52 13.63
N GLY A 157 0.42 11.81 13.59
CA GLY A 157 1.28 12.86 13.09
C GLY A 157 1.36 12.94 11.57
N ILE A 158 0.48 12.27 10.81
CA ILE A 158 0.48 12.34 9.35
C ILE A 158 -0.70 13.18 8.88
N GLU A 159 -0.43 14.25 8.13
CA GLU A 159 -1.45 15.18 7.65
C GLU A 159 -1.26 15.50 6.17
N PHE A 160 -2.36 15.58 5.41
CA PHE A 160 -2.36 16.18 4.07
C PHE A 160 -2.85 17.62 4.16
N VAL A 161 -1.98 18.57 3.84
CA VAL A 161 -2.28 20.01 3.99
C VAL A 161 -2.83 20.60 2.70
N ALA A 162 -3.56 21.71 2.79
CA ALA A 162 -4.15 22.35 1.61
C ALA A 162 -3.13 23.11 0.74
N SER A 163 -2.05 23.64 1.35
CA SER A 163 -1.06 24.49 0.69
C SER A 163 0.35 23.91 0.79
N PRO A 164 1.13 23.91 -0.31
CA PRO A 164 2.55 23.54 -0.29
C PRO A 164 3.38 24.35 0.72
N ARG A 165 2.96 25.58 1.05
CA ARG A 165 3.62 26.43 2.05
C ARG A 165 3.64 25.85 3.46
N HIS A 166 2.75 24.90 3.74
CA HIS A 166 2.62 24.24 5.05
C HIS A 166 3.06 22.77 5.02
N ALA A 167 3.58 22.30 3.89
CA ALA A 167 3.99 20.92 3.71
C ALA A 167 5.48 20.75 4.02
N ASP A 168 5.83 19.64 4.64
CA ASP A 168 7.20 19.16 4.81
C ASP A 168 7.76 18.53 3.52
N GLY A 169 6.87 18.17 2.58
CA GLY A 169 7.19 17.57 1.28
C GLY A 169 6.02 17.58 0.31
#